data_AF-A0A226DZL8-F1
#
_entry.id   AF-A0A226DZL8-F1
#
_cell.length_a   1.000
_cell.length_b   1.000
_cell.length_c   1.000
_cell.angle_alpha   90.00
_cell.angle_beta   90.00
_cell.angle_gamma   90.00
#
_symmetry.space_group_name_H-M   'P 1'
#
loop_
_entity.id
_entity.type
_entity.pdbx_description
1 polymer ?
#
loop_
_entity_poly.entity_id
_entity_poly.type
_entity_poly.pdbx_seq_one_letter_code
_entity_poly.pdbx_strand_id
1 'polypeptide(L)'
;MSATPTSSSSSKRKETPTSSKSSDKKKKGEKSESAGTEKKFRYLVEDSADDSHGEEEGQTKPKWKIIPTTRDPPKRPNSKYVRTRKEIQVREDKPTPSWWKMTKVLQTAKKQSTQPKDQSDNKFRDFFFKLNEELKIKEEEEEKVDEVEVEEAVSGQSDMLTPLSGATPETIQMKNNEWTIDMRERVVKHLETMGWDGVKVPGTNYNVAYRGPDERKKYYREYSAMVIVNGVYTNPICEFLGCFSTQGTRMEEFPKCNNHKGKNTGFVVAEFTDGENKRHDVIFHVIASFTFHEDDEEEVKEKNTTNNLKKMISDSGARSTSECGWKTYCEERILKGMPKPEAVEIVGEPRRRRYFDEEDDAMKIYTSRQTVTLLKMLLWPNTTIKIICINEMINFPNGAYSEFKEEMDFWGMELRVYDTIKKEDANKMLSPVPYLNMAQSGDTIGSMLKSEKKEEEEDDKKEEKKEEPIAVLYFVSNPYILYPGQANNRNVHSNPNSSDPVICYKQQMGDDPPYKIIPIGTVKDGNKYKWEAHHHVAAFFASALKMQNCINPGDYDAESSHPYYINKQTSSKYFDKKSLGIINELMKKYFFIDVYLGAKI
;
A
#
# COMPACT_ATOMS: atom_id res chain seq x y z
N MET A 1 1.55 46.93 70.35
CA MET A 1 0.25 47.63 70.39
C MET A 1 -0.20 47.79 68.95
N SER A 2 -1.40 47.43 68.51
CA SER A 2 -2.46 46.57 69.01
C SER A 2 -3.28 46.20 67.77
N ALA A 3 -3.88 45.04 67.85
CA ALA A 3 -4.60 44.37 66.79
C ALA A 3 -6.02 44.93 66.54
N THR A 4 -6.69 44.23 65.61
CA THR A 4 -8.14 43.96 65.51
C THR A 4 -9.02 45.05 64.90
N PRO A 5 -10.17 44.69 64.24
CA PRO A 5 -11.12 43.69 64.70
C PRO A 5 -11.65 42.65 63.69
N THR A 6 -11.93 41.48 64.25
CA THR A 6 -12.98 40.54 63.89
C THR A 6 -14.35 41.02 64.42
N SER A 7 -15.45 40.62 63.77
CA SER A 7 -16.79 40.51 64.37
C SER A 7 -17.52 39.34 63.67
N SER A 8 -17.79 38.24 64.40
CA SER A 8 -19.10 37.87 65.02
C SER A 8 -20.05 37.18 64.03
N SER A 9 -20.80 36.10 64.30
CA SER A 9 -21.06 35.27 65.49
C SER A 9 -22.05 34.14 65.12
N SER A 10 -22.14 33.14 66.01
CA SER A 10 -23.34 32.35 66.40
C SER A 10 -23.88 31.16 65.56
N SER A 11 -23.42 29.95 65.98
CA SER A 11 -24.15 28.89 66.71
C SER A 11 -25.27 28.00 66.10
N LYS A 12 -24.95 26.68 66.09
CA LYS A 12 -25.69 25.49 66.61
C LYS A 12 -27.07 25.11 66.03
N ARG A 13 -27.16 23.89 65.46
CA ARG A 13 -27.72 22.68 66.15
C ARG A 13 -27.42 21.37 65.38
N LYS A 14 -27.19 20.32 66.18
CA LYS A 14 -27.06 18.88 65.84
C LYS A 14 -28.45 18.27 65.61
N GLU A 15 -28.55 17.19 64.83
CA GLU A 15 -28.91 15.82 65.31
C GLU A 15 -28.97 14.80 64.16
N THR A 16 -28.69 13.55 64.52
CA THR A 16 -28.32 12.41 63.65
C THR A 16 -29.52 11.42 63.50
N PRO A 17 -29.36 10.20 62.95
CA PRO A 17 -30.14 9.64 61.85
C PRO A 17 -31.25 8.66 62.30
N THR A 18 -32.05 8.10 61.39
CA THR A 18 -32.68 6.79 61.64
C THR A 18 -33.08 6.06 60.36
N SER A 19 -32.63 4.81 60.30
CA SER A 19 -32.94 3.79 59.30
C SER A 19 -34.30 3.12 59.55
N SER A 20 -34.94 2.61 58.50
CA SER A 20 -35.74 1.38 58.60
C SER A 20 -35.69 0.55 57.30
N LYS A 21 -35.53 -0.76 57.52
CA LYS A 21 -35.47 -1.95 56.63
C LYS A 21 -36.81 -2.13 55.87
N SER A 22 -37.02 -2.89 54.79
CA SER A 22 -36.38 -4.06 54.15
C SER A 22 -37.17 -4.44 52.87
N SER A 23 -36.52 -4.95 51.81
CA SER A 23 -36.77 -6.30 51.23
C SER A 23 -36.15 -6.47 49.83
N ASP A 24 -35.67 -7.69 49.59
CA ASP A 24 -34.74 -8.16 48.55
C ASP A 24 -35.22 -8.17 47.10
N LYS A 25 -34.29 -7.95 46.14
CA LYS A 25 -33.80 -9.01 45.19
C LYS A 25 -32.71 -8.54 44.21
N LYS A 26 -31.50 -9.10 44.43
CA LYS A 26 -30.38 -9.43 43.51
C LYS A 26 -30.27 -8.72 42.14
N LYS A 27 -29.17 -7.98 41.94
CA LYS A 27 -28.31 -8.14 40.73
C LYS A 27 -26.84 -7.83 41.04
N LYS A 28 -25.98 -8.62 40.39
CA LYS A 28 -24.54 -8.84 40.61
C LYS A 28 -23.71 -7.55 40.71
N GLY A 29 -22.77 -7.59 41.67
CA GLY A 29 -21.83 -6.55 42.04
C GLY A 29 -21.02 -5.94 40.92
N GLU A 30 -20.84 -4.62 41.08
CA GLU A 30 -19.70 -3.85 40.62
C GLU A 30 -18.39 -4.51 41.09
N LYS A 31 -17.42 -4.59 40.16
CA LYS A 31 -16.02 -4.60 40.52
C LYS A 31 -15.45 -3.24 40.13
N SER A 32 -14.99 -2.58 41.17
CA SER A 32 -14.19 -1.37 41.25
C SER A 32 -13.06 -1.28 40.23
N GLU A 33 -12.81 -0.03 39.80
CA GLU A 33 -11.51 0.53 39.45
C GLU A 33 -10.70 -0.23 38.40
N SER A 34 -10.98 0.06 37.12
CA SER A 34 -10.00 -0.18 36.06
C SER A 34 -8.88 0.86 36.19
N ALA A 35 -7.72 0.37 36.61
CA ALA A 35 -6.42 1.03 36.50
C ALA A 35 -6.29 1.82 35.19
N GLY A 36 -6.01 3.12 35.32
CA GLY A 36 -5.72 4.00 34.19
C GLY A 36 -4.49 3.52 33.44
N THR A 37 -4.71 2.88 32.29
CA THR A 37 -3.68 2.78 31.26
C THR A 37 -3.65 4.13 30.58
N GLU A 38 -2.60 4.92 30.82
CA GLU A 38 -2.31 6.10 29.99
C GLU A 38 -2.36 5.67 28.52
N LYS A 39 -3.35 6.17 27.77
CA LYS A 39 -3.43 5.91 26.33
C LYS A 39 -2.23 6.60 25.69
N LYS A 40 -1.26 5.81 25.23
CA LYS A 40 -0.10 6.32 24.49
C LYS A 40 -0.58 6.80 23.12
N PHE A 41 -0.61 8.12 22.94
CA PHE A 41 -0.78 8.74 21.63
C PHE A 41 0.46 8.52 20.78
N ARG A 42 0.28 8.24 19.50
CA ARG A 42 1.35 7.96 18.54
C ARG A 42 1.73 9.18 17.72
N TYR A 43 0.75 9.91 17.22
CA TYR A 43 0.96 11.08 16.36
C TYR A 43 0.89 12.38 17.16
N LEU A 44 0.03 12.42 18.19
CA LEU A 44 -0.18 13.58 19.05
C LEU A 44 0.59 13.49 20.38
N VAL A 45 1.87 13.15 20.28
CA VAL A 45 2.77 13.14 21.45
C VAL A 45 3.10 14.59 21.81
N GLU A 46 2.82 14.98 23.06
CA GLU A 46 3.23 16.27 23.62
C GLU A 46 4.76 16.29 23.74
N ASP A 47 5.41 17.25 23.08
CA ASP A 47 6.84 17.46 23.19
C ASP A 47 7.06 18.45 24.34
N SER A 48 7.69 18.02 25.43
CA SER A 48 7.81 18.86 26.63
C SER A 48 8.54 20.19 26.35
N ALA A 49 7.90 21.28 26.82
CA ALA A 49 8.35 22.67 27.05
C ALA A 49 7.98 23.79 26.05
N ASP A 50 7.43 23.51 24.86
CA ASP A 50 6.94 24.57 23.92
C ASP A 50 5.44 24.44 23.57
N ASP A 51 4.73 23.51 24.22
CA ASP A 51 3.36 23.11 23.88
C ASP A 51 2.25 23.93 24.58
N SER A 52 2.58 25.03 25.27
CA SER A 52 1.61 25.81 26.06
C SER A 52 0.82 26.87 25.27
N HIS A 53 0.98 26.97 23.96
CA HIS A 53 0.18 27.87 23.13
C HIS A 53 -0.85 27.05 22.34
N GLY A 54 -2.13 27.26 22.65
CA GLY A 54 -3.23 26.69 21.88
C GLY A 54 -3.18 27.11 20.41
N GLU A 55 -3.96 26.45 19.56
CA GLU A 55 -4.14 26.85 18.16
C GLU A 55 -4.77 28.26 18.13
N GLU A 56 -3.93 29.31 18.07
CA GLU A 56 -4.40 30.69 17.99
C GLU A 56 -5.12 30.91 16.65
N GLU A 57 -6.38 31.36 16.72
CA GLU A 57 -7.15 31.74 15.54
C GLU A 57 -6.42 32.87 14.79
N GLY A 58 -6.01 32.60 13.54
CA GLY A 58 -5.43 33.60 12.63
C GLY A 58 -3.97 33.36 12.23
N GLN A 59 -3.25 32.42 12.82
CA GLN A 59 -1.88 32.11 12.39
C GLN A 59 -1.85 31.33 11.07
N THR A 60 -1.04 31.78 10.11
CA THR A 60 -0.77 31.06 8.86
C THR A 60 0.26 29.95 9.09
N LYS A 61 -0.03 28.71 8.66
CA LYS A 61 0.89 27.57 8.79
C LYS A 61 2.24 27.89 8.14
N PRO A 62 3.37 27.79 8.87
CA PRO A 62 4.69 28.06 8.30
C PRO A 62 5.03 27.02 7.22
N LYS A 63 5.62 27.47 6.11
CA LYS A 63 6.14 26.56 5.08
C LYS A 63 7.31 25.77 5.66
N TRP A 64 7.31 24.45 5.47
CA TRP A 64 8.41 23.59 5.89
C TRP A 64 9.72 24.01 5.21
N LYS A 65 10.73 24.28 6.02
CA LYS A 65 12.10 24.58 5.62
C LYS A 65 13.07 24.06 6.69
N ILE A 66 14.27 23.73 6.26
CA ILE A 66 15.37 23.36 7.16
C ILE A 66 15.97 24.64 7.73
N ILE A 67 16.25 24.65 9.03
CA ILE A 67 16.99 25.70 9.72
C ILE A 67 18.46 25.26 9.73
N PRO A 68 19.34 25.92 8.96
CA PRO A 68 20.74 25.52 8.88
C PRO A 68 21.39 25.57 10.26
N THR A 69 22.00 24.46 10.67
CA THR A 69 22.79 24.41 11.90
C THR A 69 24.26 24.59 11.54
N THR A 70 24.95 25.48 12.24
CA THR A 70 26.39 25.66 12.08
C THR A 70 27.09 24.36 12.50
N ARG A 71 27.91 23.80 11.60
CA ARG A 71 28.79 22.65 11.91
C ARG A 71 30.24 23.08 11.78
N ASP A 72 31.09 22.54 12.64
CA ASP A 72 32.54 22.69 12.54
C ASP A 72 33.05 22.08 11.23
N PRO A 73 34.02 22.71 10.54
CA PRO A 73 34.59 22.18 9.31
C PRO A 73 35.03 20.70 9.45
N PRO A 74 34.96 19.91 8.37
CA PRO A 74 35.38 18.51 8.41
C PRO A 74 36.85 18.41 8.81
N LYS A 75 37.18 17.46 9.69
CA LYS A 75 38.55 17.23 10.17
C LYS A 75 39.42 16.61 9.08
N ARG A 76 38.82 15.84 8.15
CA ARG A 76 39.53 15.21 7.02
C ARG A 76 38.92 15.55 5.67
N PRO A 77 39.02 16.83 5.24
CA PRO A 77 38.40 17.31 4.00
C PRO A 77 38.93 16.60 2.74
N ASN A 78 40.18 16.10 2.79
CA ASN A 78 40.84 15.47 1.65
C ASN A 78 40.60 13.96 1.52
N SER A 79 39.81 13.34 2.41
CA SER A 79 39.49 11.92 2.29
C SER A 79 38.75 11.61 0.98
N LYS A 80 38.99 10.43 0.39
CA LYS A 80 38.34 10.00 -0.86
C LYS A 80 36.82 10.12 -0.75
N TYR A 81 36.23 9.68 0.37
CA TYR A 81 34.79 9.71 0.57
C TYR A 81 34.22 11.13 0.66
N VAL A 82 34.83 12.02 1.44
CA VAL A 82 34.37 13.43 1.54
C VAL A 82 34.42 14.12 0.17
N ARG A 83 35.42 13.80 -0.66
CA ARG A 83 35.55 14.39 -2.01
C ARG A 83 34.59 13.79 -3.03
N THR A 84 34.32 12.48 -2.97
CA THR A 84 33.59 11.75 -4.03
C THR A 84 32.13 11.42 -3.69
N ARG A 85 31.74 11.45 -2.42
CA ARG A 85 30.38 11.13 -1.95
C ARG A 85 29.67 12.39 -1.45
N LYS A 86 29.59 13.38 -2.33
CA LYS A 86 28.90 14.65 -2.11
C LYS A 86 27.38 14.56 -2.27
N GLU A 87 26.89 13.43 -2.80
CA GLU A 87 25.49 13.17 -3.06
C GLU A 87 25.22 11.66 -3.11
N ILE A 88 23.93 11.31 -3.11
CA ILE A 88 23.44 9.94 -3.38
C ILE A 88 24.02 9.43 -4.70
N GLN A 89 24.55 8.20 -4.66
CA GLN A 89 25.18 7.57 -5.80
C GLN A 89 24.14 6.70 -6.53
N VAL A 90 23.65 7.17 -7.68
CA VAL A 90 22.79 6.37 -8.55
C VAL A 90 23.63 5.23 -9.13
N ARG A 91 23.23 3.98 -8.89
CA ARG A 91 24.00 2.78 -9.25
C ARG A 91 23.60 2.26 -10.64
N GLU A 92 23.68 3.14 -11.63
CA GLU A 92 23.38 2.82 -13.04
C GLU A 92 24.51 2.01 -13.71
N ASP A 93 25.64 1.85 -13.02
CA ASP A 93 26.81 1.12 -13.52
C ASP A 93 26.53 -0.37 -13.76
N LYS A 94 25.43 -0.91 -13.22
CA LYS A 94 24.97 -2.29 -13.41
C LYS A 94 23.44 -2.32 -13.46
N PRO A 95 22.84 -3.26 -14.22
CA PRO A 95 21.41 -3.50 -14.13
C PRO A 95 20.99 -3.76 -12.68
N THR A 96 19.88 -3.16 -12.25
CA THR A 96 19.29 -3.40 -10.91
C THR A 96 19.07 -4.90 -10.73
N PRO A 97 19.72 -5.54 -9.73
CA PRO A 97 19.52 -6.97 -9.51
C PRO A 97 18.07 -7.30 -9.20
N SER A 98 17.56 -8.42 -9.73
CA SER A 98 16.15 -8.83 -9.58
C SER A 98 15.68 -9.04 -8.13
N TRP A 99 16.62 -9.30 -7.21
CA TRP A 99 16.36 -9.44 -5.78
C TRP A 99 16.34 -8.08 -5.06
N TRP A 100 17.02 -7.07 -5.62
CA TRP A 100 17.10 -5.72 -5.06
C TRP A 100 15.94 -4.87 -5.55
N LYS A 101 14.75 -5.20 -5.05
CA LYS A 101 13.48 -4.57 -5.42
C LYS A 101 12.76 -4.00 -4.22
N MET A 102 11.97 -2.95 -4.46
CA MET A 102 11.01 -2.39 -3.50
C MET A 102 9.98 -3.43 -3.05
N THR A 103 9.32 -3.16 -1.92
CA THR A 103 8.14 -3.93 -1.50
C THR A 103 6.97 -3.62 -2.43
N LYS A 104 6.31 -4.64 -3.00
CA LYS A 104 5.03 -4.43 -3.72
C LYS A 104 3.87 -4.35 -2.71
N VAL A 105 3.19 -3.22 -2.68
CA VAL A 105 2.11 -2.93 -1.71
C VAL A 105 0.74 -3.38 -2.23
N LEU A 106 0.47 -3.21 -3.53
CA LEU A 106 -0.85 -3.52 -4.10
C LEU A 106 -0.97 -4.99 -4.51
N GLN A 107 0.17 -5.63 -4.83
CA GLN A 107 0.28 -7.04 -5.22
C GLN A 107 -0.68 -7.41 -6.36
N THR A 108 -0.82 -6.52 -7.35
CA THR A 108 -1.83 -6.65 -8.40
C THR A 108 -1.63 -7.89 -9.29
N ALA A 109 -0.38 -8.33 -9.46
CA ALA A 109 -0.05 -9.58 -10.17
C ALA A 109 -0.73 -10.83 -9.57
N LYS A 110 -1.05 -10.85 -8.28
CA LYS A 110 -1.79 -11.97 -7.64
C LYS A 110 -3.31 -11.85 -7.77
N LYS A 111 -3.82 -10.69 -8.18
CA LYS A 111 -5.27 -10.38 -8.28
C LYS A 111 -5.82 -10.51 -9.69
N GLN A 112 -4.98 -10.71 -10.70
CA GLN A 112 -5.38 -11.00 -12.06
C GLN A 112 -5.80 -12.48 -12.15
N SER A 113 -7.09 -12.74 -11.95
CA SER A 113 -7.71 -14.03 -12.28
C SER A 113 -7.75 -14.17 -13.80
N THR A 114 -7.05 -15.16 -14.35
CA THR A 114 -7.10 -15.53 -15.78
C THR A 114 -8.37 -16.29 -16.17
N GLN A 115 -9.28 -16.55 -15.22
CA GLN A 115 -10.52 -17.26 -15.55
C GLN A 115 -11.59 -16.30 -16.09
N PRO A 116 -12.09 -16.51 -17.32
CA PRO A 116 -13.22 -15.79 -17.87
C PRO A 116 -14.47 -16.09 -17.03
N LYS A 117 -15.20 -15.04 -16.64
CA LYS A 117 -16.39 -15.11 -15.80
C LYS A 117 -17.68 -15.23 -16.63
N ASP A 118 -17.69 -16.07 -17.66
CA ASP A 118 -18.82 -16.10 -18.61
C ASP A 118 -19.62 -17.40 -18.49
N GLN A 119 -20.33 -17.57 -17.37
CA GLN A 119 -21.33 -18.66 -17.22
C GLN A 119 -22.79 -18.21 -17.41
N SER A 120 -23.07 -16.89 -17.45
CA SER A 120 -24.42 -16.36 -17.70
C SER A 120 -24.75 -16.12 -19.19
N ASP A 121 -23.73 -16.13 -20.06
CA ASP A 121 -23.81 -15.52 -21.40
C ASP A 121 -24.29 -16.49 -22.50
N ASN A 122 -24.32 -17.80 -22.21
CA ASN A 122 -24.78 -18.81 -23.17
C ASN A 122 -26.27 -18.66 -23.54
N LYS A 123 -27.14 -18.25 -22.61
CA LYS A 123 -28.58 -18.14 -22.88
C LYS A 123 -28.94 -17.02 -23.86
N PHE A 124 -28.24 -15.89 -23.80
CA PHE A 124 -28.46 -14.79 -24.75
C PHE A 124 -27.92 -15.16 -26.12
N ARG A 125 -26.75 -15.80 -26.18
CA ARG A 125 -26.19 -16.33 -27.42
C ARG A 125 -27.19 -17.27 -28.09
N ASP A 126 -27.66 -18.31 -27.38
CA ASP A 126 -28.61 -19.28 -27.93
C ASP A 126 -29.90 -18.60 -28.43
N PHE A 127 -30.39 -17.60 -27.71
CA PHE A 127 -31.54 -16.81 -28.11
C PHE A 127 -31.33 -16.05 -29.43
N PHE A 128 -30.21 -15.34 -29.60
CA PHE A 128 -29.93 -14.57 -30.81
C PHE A 128 -29.79 -15.46 -32.05
N PHE A 129 -29.11 -16.60 -31.91
CA PHE A 129 -28.99 -17.58 -32.98
C PHE A 129 -30.34 -18.18 -33.36
N LYS A 130 -31.15 -18.56 -32.37
CA LYS A 130 -32.49 -19.10 -32.61
C LYS A 130 -33.41 -18.08 -33.29
N LEU A 131 -33.40 -16.83 -32.81
CA LEU A 131 -34.20 -15.77 -33.38
C LEU A 131 -33.83 -15.51 -34.85
N ASN A 132 -32.53 -15.49 -35.18
CA ASN A 132 -32.10 -15.35 -36.58
C ASN A 132 -32.59 -16.52 -37.46
N GLU A 133 -32.48 -17.77 -37.00
CA GLU A 133 -32.98 -18.92 -37.78
C GLU A 133 -34.49 -18.85 -38.00
N GLU A 134 -35.26 -18.49 -36.98
CA GLU A 134 -36.71 -18.30 -37.09
C GLU A 134 -37.07 -17.17 -38.08
N LEU A 135 -36.30 -16.08 -38.11
CA LEU A 135 -36.51 -14.98 -39.05
C LEU A 135 -36.12 -15.38 -40.49
N LYS A 136 -35.02 -16.11 -40.65
CA LYS A 136 -34.58 -16.59 -41.97
C LYS A 136 -35.60 -17.53 -42.60
N ILE A 137 -36.18 -18.45 -41.81
CA ILE A 137 -37.24 -19.35 -42.30
C ILE A 137 -38.46 -18.55 -42.74
N LYS A 138 -38.86 -17.51 -41.99
CA LYS A 138 -39.99 -16.66 -42.36
C LYS A 138 -39.75 -15.85 -43.63
N GLU A 139 -38.55 -15.29 -43.79
CA GLU A 139 -38.16 -14.60 -45.03
C GLU A 139 -38.24 -15.56 -46.23
N GLU A 140 -37.71 -16.78 -46.09
CA GLU A 140 -37.76 -17.82 -47.15
C GLU A 140 -39.20 -18.35 -47.41
N GLU A 141 -40.08 -18.35 -46.41
CA GLU A 141 -41.50 -18.71 -46.56
C GLU A 141 -42.30 -17.60 -47.23
N GLU A 142 -42.05 -16.33 -46.90
CA GLU A 142 -42.67 -15.17 -47.54
C GLU A 142 -42.22 -15.04 -49.01
N GLU A 143 -40.94 -15.30 -49.32
CA GLU A 143 -40.42 -15.32 -50.70
C GLU A 143 -41.04 -16.44 -51.55
N LYS A 144 -41.36 -17.60 -50.93
CA LYS A 144 -42.04 -18.71 -51.62
C LYS A 144 -43.53 -18.49 -51.85
N VAL A 145 -44.18 -17.64 -51.06
CA VAL A 145 -45.60 -17.29 -51.28
C VAL A 145 -45.75 -16.35 -52.47
N ASP A 146 -44.75 -15.51 -52.76
CA ASP A 146 -44.75 -14.63 -53.93
C ASP A 146 -44.41 -15.36 -55.25
N GLU A 147 -43.84 -16.58 -55.21
CA GLU A 147 -43.53 -17.40 -56.40
C GLU A 147 -44.61 -18.43 -56.78
N VAL A 148 -45.68 -18.62 -55.98
CA VAL A 148 -46.77 -19.59 -56.25
C VAL A 148 -48.08 -18.87 -56.61
N GLU A 149 -48.03 -18.03 -57.65
CA GLU A 149 -49.16 -17.85 -58.56
C GLU A 149 -48.65 -18.08 -59.97
N VAL A 150 -48.81 -19.31 -60.49
CA VAL A 150 -49.13 -19.68 -61.89
C VAL A 150 -48.72 -21.15 -62.18
N GLU A 151 -49.70 -21.89 -62.70
CA GLU A 151 -49.70 -23.21 -63.39
C GLU A 151 -50.22 -24.45 -62.65
N GLU A 152 -51.28 -24.98 -63.28
CA GLU A 152 -52.07 -26.17 -62.98
C GLU A 152 -51.38 -27.48 -63.39
N ALA A 153 -51.81 -28.56 -62.72
CA ALA A 153 -52.01 -29.94 -63.20
C ALA A 153 -50.87 -30.69 -63.94
N VAL A 154 -50.52 -31.88 -63.45
CA VAL A 154 -50.84 -33.19 -64.07
C VAL A 154 -50.35 -34.34 -63.14
N SER A 155 -51.12 -35.41 -63.16
CA SER A 155 -51.02 -36.68 -62.43
C SER A 155 -49.82 -37.57 -62.80
N GLY A 156 -49.49 -38.55 -61.94
CA GLY A 156 -48.73 -39.74 -62.33
C GLY A 156 -48.04 -40.50 -61.19
N GLN A 157 -48.47 -41.73 -60.94
CA GLN A 157 -47.89 -42.71 -60.00
C GLN A 157 -46.46 -43.16 -60.39
N SER A 158 -45.63 -43.56 -59.41
CA SER A 158 -45.04 -44.92 -59.39
C SER A 158 -44.23 -45.20 -58.12
N ASP A 159 -44.43 -46.41 -57.59
CA ASP A 159 -43.69 -47.11 -56.53
C ASP A 159 -42.16 -47.13 -56.69
N MET A 160 -41.41 -47.16 -55.57
CA MET A 160 -40.74 -48.41 -55.11
C MET A 160 -39.67 -48.18 -54.02
N LEU A 161 -39.79 -49.03 -53.00
CA LEU A 161 -38.71 -49.69 -52.22
C LEU A 161 -37.86 -48.87 -51.23
N THR A 162 -38.17 -49.10 -49.96
CA THR A 162 -37.13 -49.21 -48.91
C THR A 162 -36.49 -50.60 -48.97
N PRO A 163 -35.19 -50.71 -48.71
CA PRO A 163 -34.80 -51.62 -47.62
C PRO A 163 -33.79 -51.00 -46.65
N LEU A 164 -33.98 -51.36 -45.39
CA LEU A 164 -33.14 -51.04 -44.24
C LEU A 164 -31.69 -51.56 -44.42
N SER A 165 -30.71 -50.72 -44.09
CA SER A 165 -29.51 -51.15 -43.38
C SER A 165 -29.01 -50.02 -42.49
N GLY A 166 -28.85 -50.29 -41.20
CA GLY A 166 -28.66 -49.27 -40.17
C GLY A 166 -27.25 -48.66 -40.09
N ALA A 167 -27.20 -47.53 -39.40
CA ALA A 167 -26.09 -47.08 -38.56
C ALA A 167 -26.59 -45.86 -37.76
N THR A 168 -26.45 -45.91 -36.43
CA THR A 168 -26.29 -44.77 -35.49
C THR A 168 -27.17 -43.51 -35.67
N PRO A 169 -28.01 -43.11 -34.70
CA PRO A 169 -28.48 -41.72 -34.64
C PRO A 169 -27.26 -40.81 -34.51
N GLU A 170 -27.11 -39.94 -35.49
CA GLU A 170 -26.05 -38.95 -35.61
C GLU A 170 -25.86 -38.23 -34.27
N THR A 171 -24.61 -38.22 -33.81
CA THR A 171 -24.14 -37.26 -32.83
C THR A 171 -24.41 -35.89 -33.43
N ILE A 172 -25.36 -35.13 -32.88
CA ILE A 172 -25.61 -33.75 -33.26
C ILE A 172 -24.31 -32.99 -33.07
N GLN A 173 -23.55 -32.83 -34.15
CA GLN A 173 -22.41 -31.94 -34.18
C GLN A 173 -22.98 -30.53 -33.98
N MET A 174 -22.66 -29.91 -32.83
CA MET A 174 -22.85 -28.47 -32.68
C MET A 174 -21.98 -27.80 -33.75
N LYS A 175 -22.60 -27.44 -34.89
CA LYS A 175 -22.00 -26.48 -35.80
C LYS A 175 -21.86 -25.18 -35.03
N ASN A 176 -20.63 -24.81 -34.68
CA ASN A 176 -20.30 -23.44 -34.32
C ASN A 176 -20.53 -22.58 -35.57
N ASN A 177 -21.78 -22.19 -35.83
CA ASN A 177 -22.05 -21.13 -36.80
C ASN A 177 -21.52 -19.84 -36.17
N GLU A 178 -20.58 -19.17 -36.83
CA GLU A 178 -20.09 -17.87 -36.41
C GLU A 178 -21.21 -16.84 -36.54
N TRP A 179 -21.35 -15.95 -35.55
CA TRP A 179 -22.35 -14.88 -35.59
C TRP A 179 -21.90 -13.80 -36.58
N THR A 180 -22.62 -13.59 -37.67
CA THR A 180 -22.23 -12.66 -38.74
C THR A 180 -22.95 -11.31 -38.65
N ILE A 181 -22.48 -10.32 -39.44
CA ILE A 181 -23.10 -9.00 -39.55
C ILE A 181 -24.53 -9.12 -40.09
N ASP A 182 -24.74 -9.90 -41.16
CA ASP A 182 -26.05 -10.13 -41.76
C ASP A 182 -27.06 -10.73 -40.76
N MET A 183 -26.61 -11.66 -39.91
CA MET A 183 -27.45 -12.22 -38.85
C MET A 183 -27.87 -11.16 -37.83
N ARG A 184 -26.96 -10.25 -37.49
CA ARG A 184 -27.25 -9.12 -36.60
C ARG A 184 -28.24 -8.16 -37.25
N GLU A 185 -28.03 -7.78 -38.51
CA GLU A 185 -28.90 -6.84 -39.22
C GLU A 185 -30.35 -7.34 -39.28
N ARG A 186 -30.55 -8.63 -39.60
CA ARG A 186 -31.89 -9.26 -39.55
C ARG A 186 -32.55 -9.16 -38.19
N VAL A 187 -31.80 -9.50 -37.13
CA VAL A 187 -32.34 -9.44 -35.77
C VAL A 187 -32.62 -8.00 -35.33
N VAL A 188 -31.72 -7.04 -35.64
CA VAL A 188 -31.92 -5.63 -35.31
C VAL A 188 -33.17 -5.08 -36.00
N LYS A 189 -33.33 -5.32 -37.31
CA LYS A 189 -34.50 -4.89 -38.08
C LYS A 189 -35.80 -5.46 -37.50
N HIS A 190 -35.78 -6.72 -37.07
CA HIS A 190 -36.94 -7.31 -36.40
C HIS A 190 -37.21 -6.65 -35.04
N LEU A 191 -36.18 -6.44 -34.21
CA LEU A 191 -36.32 -5.82 -32.90
C LEU A 191 -36.77 -4.36 -32.97
N GLU A 192 -36.42 -3.63 -34.03
CA GLU A 192 -36.92 -2.28 -34.32
C GLU A 192 -38.45 -2.24 -34.45
N THR A 193 -39.04 -3.25 -35.11
CA THR A 193 -40.51 -3.33 -35.26
C THR A 193 -41.23 -3.64 -33.95
N MET A 194 -40.56 -4.29 -32.99
CA MET A 194 -41.15 -4.73 -31.72
C MET A 194 -41.14 -3.65 -30.63
N GLY A 195 -40.40 -2.55 -30.83
CA GLY A 195 -40.38 -1.40 -29.93
C GLY A 195 -40.01 -1.74 -28.47
N TRP A 196 -40.72 -1.13 -27.51
CA TRP A 196 -40.37 -1.21 -26.08
C TRP A 196 -40.66 -2.56 -25.42
N ASP A 197 -41.59 -3.33 -25.98
CA ASP A 197 -41.98 -4.63 -25.43
C ASP A 197 -40.90 -5.69 -25.67
N GLY A 198 -40.16 -5.56 -26.79
CA GLY A 198 -39.05 -6.43 -27.15
C GLY A 198 -39.43 -7.90 -27.26
N VAL A 199 -38.44 -8.78 -27.35
CA VAL A 199 -38.63 -10.23 -27.45
C VAL A 199 -38.11 -10.91 -26.19
N LYS A 200 -38.95 -11.72 -25.56
CA LYS A 200 -38.63 -12.42 -24.30
C LYS A 200 -37.56 -13.48 -24.53
N VAL A 201 -36.51 -13.49 -23.70
CA VAL A 201 -35.45 -14.50 -23.74
C VAL A 201 -35.85 -15.72 -22.90
N PRO A 202 -36.01 -16.91 -23.51
CA PRO A 202 -36.41 -18.13 -22.80
C PRO A 202 -35.50 -18.46 -21.61
N GLY A 203 -36.10 -18.84 -20.48
CA GLY A 203 -35.34 -19.21 -19.27
C GLY A 203 -34.68 -18.03 -18.55
N THR A 204 -35.10 -16.79 -18.85
CA THR A 204 -34.72 -15.57 -18.13
C THR A 204 -35.94 -14.65 -17.90
N ASN A 205 -35.76 -13.61 -17.09
CA ASN A 205 -36.76 -12.56 -16.86
C ASN A 205 -36.50 -11.31 -17.74
N TYR A 206 -35.68 -11.43 -18.78
CA TYR A 206 -35.28 -10.32 -19.64
C TYR A 206 -35.96 -10.39 -21.01
N ASN A 207 -36.28 -9.21 -21.54
CA ASN A 207 -36.61 -9.02 -22.95
C ASN A 207 -35.42 -8.35 -23.65
N VAL A 208 -35.13 -8.72 -24.88
CA VAL A 208 -34.19 -8.00 -25.75
C VAL A 208 -34.98 -7.04 -26.62
N ALA A 209 -34.57 -5.78 -26.66
CA ALA A 209 -35.20 -4.75 -27.49
C ALA A 209 -34.12 -3.93 -28.20
N TYR A 210 -34.47 -3.34 -29.35
CA TYR A 210 -33.66 -2.31 -29.96
C TYR A 210 -34.25 -0.94 -29.62
N ARG A 211 -33.42 -0.02 -29.13
CA ARG A 211 -33.90 1.29 -28.66
C ARG A 211 -33.15 2.39 -29.35
N GLY A 212 -33.89 3.38 -29.88
CA GLY A 212 -33.35 4.63 -30.38
C GLY A 212 -33.15 5.71 -29.29
N PRO A 213 -32.69 6.91 -29.68
CA PRO A 213 -32.48 8.03 -28.77
C PRO A 213 -33.79 8.46 -28.07
N ASP A 214 -33.69 8.83 -26.78
CA ASP A 214 -34.82 9.33 -25.97
C ASP A 214 -34.44 10.67 -25.31
N GLU A 215 -35.14 11.74 -25.69
CA GLU A 215 -34.89 13.11 -25.23
C GLU A 215 -35.55 13.43 -23.88
N ARG A 216 -36.28 12.49 -23.27
CA ARG A 216 -36.93 12.72 -21.97
C ARG A 216 -35.88 12.81 -20.85
N LYS A 217 -35.86 13.96 -20.15
CA LYS A 217 -34.94 14.34 -19.04
C LYS A 217 -34.63 13.29 -17.95
N LYS A 218 -35.41 12.22 -17.82
CA LYS A 218 -35.26 11.18 -16.78
C LYS A 218 -34.38 9.99 -17.23
N TYR A 219 -34.22 9.77 -18.54
CA TYR A 219 -33.41 8.69 -19.11
C TYR A 219 -32.79 9.15 -20.44
N TYR A 220 -31.89 10.12 -20.37
CA TYR A 220 -31.21 10.64 -21.55
C TYR A 220 -30.44 9.51 -22.27
N ARG A 221 -30.74 9.30 -23.56
CA ARG A 221 -30.05 8.33 -24.43
C ARG A 221 -29.82 9.00 -25.78
N GLU A 222 -28.55 9.20 -26.13
CA GLU A 222 -28.16 9.84 -27.38
C GLU A 222 -28.08 8.85 -28.56
N TYR A 223 -27.93 7.56 -28.28
CA TYR A 223 -27.59 6.55 -29.27
C TYR A 223 -28.60 5.41 -29.36
N SER A 224 -28.70 4.81 -30.55
CA SER A 224 -29.50 3.61 -30.80
C SER A 224 -28.71 2.35 -30.47
N ALA A 225 -29.26 1.44 -29.65
CA ALA A 225 -28.57 0.21 -29.29
C ALA A 225 -29.52 -0.94 -28.92
N MET A 226 -29.05 -2.18 -29.10
CA MET A 226 -29.68 -3.36 -28.50
C MET A 226 -29.52 -3.34 -26.98
N VAL A 227 -30.60 -3.60 -26.26
CA VAL A 227 -30.63 -3.59 -24.80
C VAL A 227 -31.37 -4.81 -24.24
N ILE A 228 -30.99 -5.23 -23.04
CA ILE A 228 -31.84 -6.08 -22.19
C ILE A 228 -32.73 -5.19 -21.32
N VAL A 229 -33.99 -5.56 -21.20
CA VAL A 229 -35.02 -4.86 -20.41
C VAL A 229 -35.63 -5.82 -19.41
N ASN A 230 -35.69 -5.42 -18.14
CA ASN A 230 -36.45 -6.13 -17.11
C ASN A 230 -37.02 -5.12 -16.11
N GLY A 231 -38.28 -4.73 -16.33
CA GLY A 231 -39.06 -3.81 -15.49
C GLY A 231 -38.40 -2.45 -15.29
N VAL A 232 -37.45 -2.37 -14.37
CA VAL A 232 -36.72 -1.17 -13.94
C VAL A 232 -35.32 -1.06 -14.55
N TYR A 233 -34.75 -2.17 -15.04
CA TYR A 233 -33.37 -2.20 -15.55
C TYR A 233 -33.33 -2.20 -17.07
N THR A 234 -32.45 -1.37 -17.64
CA THR A 234 -32.09 -1.41 -19.05
C THR A 234 -30.58 -1.37 -19.20
N ASN A 235 -29.98 -2.42 -19.75
CA ASN A 235 -28.54 -2.48 -19.99
C ASN A 235 -28.26 -2.73 -21.48
N PRO A 236 -27.33 -1.98 -22.10
CA PRO A 236 -26.93 -2.22 -23.48
C PRO A 236 -26.18 -3.55 -23.63
N ILE A 237 -26.35 -4.16 -24.80
CA ILE A 237 -25.67 -5.39 -25.20
C ILE A 237 -24.42 -4.99 -25.99
N CYS A 238 -23.30 -5.69 -25.77
CA CYS A 238 -22.08 -5.45 -26.51
C CYS A 238 -22.28 -5.62 -28.02
N GLU A 239 -21.75 -4.67 -28.78
CA GLU A 239 -21.80 -4.65 -30.23
C GLU A 239 -20.57 -5.28 -30.89
N PHE A 240 -19.59 -5.76 -30.13
CA PHE A 240 -18.52 -6.58 -30.71
C PHE A 240 -19.12 -7.86 -31.31
N LEU A 241 -18.70 -8.22 -32.53
CA LEU A 241 -19.31 -9.31 -33.28
C LEU A 241 -19.19 -10.63 -32.51
N GLY A 242 -20.30 -11.34 -32.30
CA GLY A 242 -20.36 -12.58 -31.53
C GLY A 242 -20.30 -12.42 -30.00
N CYS A 243 -20.29 -11.19 -29.49
CA CYS A 243 -20.46 -10.90 -28.07
C CYS A 243 -21.90 -10.50 -27.75
N PHE A 244 -22.46 -11.10 -26.70
CA PHE A 244 -23.80 -10.79 -26.20
C PHE A 244 -23.78 -10.33 -24.73
N SER A 245 -22.60 -9.97 -24.23
CA SER A 245 -22.42 -9.59 -22.83
C SER A 245 -22.99 -8.20 -22.57
N THR A 246 -23.67 -8.05 -21.45
CA THR A 246 -24.15 -6.77 -20.93
C THR A 246 -23.28 -6.27 -19.78
N GLN A 247 -22.24 -7.02 -19.41
CA GLN A 247 -21.43 -6.71 -18.24
C GLN A 247 -20.45 -5.56 -18.52
N GLY A 248 -20.72 -4.42 -17.88
CA GLY A 248 -19.89 -3.21 -18.01
C GLY A 248 -20.10 -2.44 -19.31
N THR A 249 -21.09 -2.84 -20.11
CA THR A 249 -21.50 -2.11 -21.30
C THR A 249 -22.24 -0.82 -20.90
N ARG A 250 -21.92 0.31 -21.54
CA ARG A 250 -22.58 1.61 -21.36
C ARG A 250 -23.29 2.03 -22.65
N MET A 251 -24.24 2.96 -22.55
CA MET A 251 -24.99 3.46 -23.71
C MET A 251 -24.10 4.44 -24.49
N GLU A 252 -23.63 4.02 -25.66
CA GLU A 252 -22.69 4.69 -26.56
C GLU A 252 -23.12 4.35 -28.00
N GLU A 253 -22.59 5.03 -29.03
CA GLU A 253 -22.90 4.74 -30.45
C GLU A 253 -22.60 3.29 -30.82
N PHE A 254 -21.51 2.74 -30.28
CA PHE A 254 -21.12 1.34 -30.43
C PHE A 254 -20.81 0.70 -29.07
N PRO A 255 -21.81 0.23 -28.31
CA PRO A 255 -21.61 -0.24 -26.93
C PRO A 255 -20.66 -1.43 -26.85
N LYS A 256 -19.58 -1.35 -26.06
CA LYS A 256 -18.66 -2.48 -25.84
C LYS A 256 -18.72 -2.98 -24.39
N CYS A 257 -18.63 -4.30 -24.14
CA CYS A 257 -18.51 -4.83 -22.78
C CYS A 257 -17.09 -4.68 -22.25
N ASN A 258 -16.88 -4.93 -20.95
CA ASN A 258 -15.56 -4.81 -20.32
C ASN A 258 -14.44 -5.59 -21.02
N ASN A 259 -14.75 -6.76 -21.61
CA ASN A 259 -13.76 -7.58 -22.30
C ASN A 259 -13.34 -6.94 -23.63
N HIS A 260 -14.29 -6.37 -24.38
CA HIS A 260 -14.03 -5.72 -25.67
C HIS A 260 -13.61 -4.25 -25.56
N LYS A 261 -13.79 -3.63 -24.39
CA LYS A 261 -13.27 -2.30 -24.07
C LYS A 261 -11.78 -2.29 -23.69
N GLY A 262 -11.15 -3.47 -23.52
CA GLY A 262 -9.78 -3.56 -23.01
C GLY A 262 -9.70 -3.05 -21.57
N LYS A 263 -10.09 -3.87 -20.59
CA LYS A 263 -10.00 -3.47 -19.18
C LYS A 263 -8.53 -3.26 -18.78
N ASN A 264 -8.13 -2.00 -18.66
CA ASN A 264 -6.80 -1.61 -18.23
C ASN A 264 -6.78 -1.36 -16.72
N THR A 265 -5.60 -1.57 -16.14
CA THR A 265 -5.33 -1.25 -14.74
C THR A 265 -4.25 -0.19 -14.70
N GLY A 266 -4.59 0.98 -14.18
CA GLY A 266 -3.63 2.04 -13.92
C GLY A 266 -3.33 2.13 -12.43
N PHE A 267 -2.28 2.88 -12.12
CA PHE A 267 -1.80 3.13 -10.77
C PHE A 267 -1.72 4.62 -10.51
N VAL A 268 -2.08 5.04 -9.30
CA VAL A 268 -2.04 6.44 -8.90
C VAL A 268 -1.32 6.57 -7.56
N VAL A 269 -0.44 7.55 -7.45
CA VAL A 269 0.22 7.95 -6.21
C VAL A 269 -0.19 9.38 -5.88
N ALA A 270 -0.70 9.60 -4.67
CA ALA A 270 -1.12 10.91 -4.18
C ALA A 270 -0.63 11.16 -2.75
N GLU A 271 -0.61 12.43 -2.36
CA GLU A 271 -0.17 12.89 -1.03
C GLU A 271 -1.31 13.69 -0.40
N PHE A 272 -1.62 13.38 0.86
CA PHE A 272 -2.69 13.99 1.63
C PHE A 272 -2.15 14.62 2.92
N THR A 273 -2.84 15.64 3.41
CA THR A 273 -2.58 16.32 4.68
C THR A 273 -3.87 16.44 5.50
N ASP A 274 -3.70 16.72 6.78
CA ASP A 274 -4.73 17.36 7.59
C ASP A 274 -4.67 18.87 7.30
N GLY A 275 -5.67 19.40 6.59
CA GLY A 275 -5.73 20.82 6.23
C GLY A 275 -6.03 21.74 7.41
N GLU A 276 -6.60 21.21 8.49
CA GLU A 276 -6.94 21.97 9.68
C GLU A 276 -5.75 22.09 10.64
N ASN A 277 -4.80 21.15 10.56
CA ASN A 277 -3.61 21.19 11.40
C ASN A 277 -2.63 22.28 10.93
N LYS A 278 -2.73 23.45 11.58
CA LYS A 278 -1.86 24.61 11.31
C LYS A 278 -0.51 24.52 12.03
N ARG A 279 -0.41 23.65 13.04
CA ARG A 279 0.76 23.53 13.91
C ARG A 279 1.82 22.59 13.36
N HIS A 280 1.40 21.49 12.75
CA HIS A 280 2.27 20.46 12.23
C HIS A 280 1.97 20.19 10.76
N ASP A 281 2.98 19.71 10.03
CA ASP A 281 2.80 19.26 8.65
C ASP A 281 2.50 17.76 8.64
N VAL A 282 1.23 17.42 8.48
CA VAL A 282 0.76 16.04 8.44
C VAL A 282 0.87 15.53 7.01
N ILE A 283 1.60 14.43 6.80
CA ILE A 283 1.84 13.88 5.47
C ILE A 283 1.40 12.42 5.43
N PHE A 284 0.51 12.11 4.48
CA PHE A 284 0.05 10.76 4.20
C PHE A 284 0.17 10.44 2.70
N HIS A 285 1.04 9.48 2.38
CA HIS A 285 1.21 8.97 1.02
C HIS A 285 0.27 7.81 0.76
N VAL A 286 -0.47 7.88 -0.34
CA VAL A 286 -1.43 6.85 -0.76
C VAL A 286 -1.09 6.39 -2.18
N ILE A 287 -1.05 5.07 -2.36
CA ILE A 287 -0.96 4.42 -3.67
C ILE A 287 -2.22 3.58 -3.88
N ALA A 288 -2.80 3.65 -5.08
CA ALA A 288 -3.97 2.86 -5.43
C ALA A 288 -3.86 2.32 -6.86
N SER A 289 -4.49 1.17 -7.11
CA SER A 289 -4.80 0.74 -8.47
C SER A 289 -6.22 1.16 -8.80
N PHE A 290 -6.46 1.51 -10.06
CA PHE A 290 -7.77 1.85 -10.58
C PHE A 290 -7.95 1.18 -11.93
N THR A 291 -9.19 0.83 -12.24
CA THR A 291 -9.53 0.24 -13.53
C THR A 291 -10.09 1.34 -14.43
N PHE A 292 -9.70 1.30 -15.70
CA PHE A 292 -10.23 2.18 -16.73
C PHE A 292 -10.30 1.42 -18.05
N HIS A 293 -11.03 1.99 -19.01
CA HIS A 293 -11.13 1.49 -20.37
C HIS A 293 -10.38 2.42 -21.32
N GLU A 294 -9.90 1.91 -22.46
CA GLU A 294 -9.18 2.75 -23.44
C GLU A 294 -10.01 3.94 -23.91
N ASP A 295 -11.30 3.71 -24.11
CA ASP A 295 -12.28 4.71 -24.55
C ASP A 295 -12.83 5.59 -23.40
N ASP A 296 -12.36 5.42 -22.13
CA ASP A 296 -12.83 6.26 -21.02
C ASP A 296 -12.27 7.70 -21.13
N GLU A 297 -13.14 8.69 -20.98
CA GLU A 297 -12.75 10.10 -20.83
C GLU A 297 -11.88 10.33 -19.59
N GLU A 298 -11.03 11.36 -19.63
CA GLU A 298 -10.16 11.72 -18.50
C GLU A 298 -10.92 12.01 -17.20
N GLU A 299 -12.14 12.56 -17.28
CA GLU A 299 -12.99 12.77 -16.10
C GLU A 299 -13.40 11.45 -15.44
N VAL A 300 -13.66 10.41 -16.23
CA VAL A 300 -14.00 9.07 -15.73
C VAL A 300 -12.79 8.44 -15.05
N LYS A 301 -11.60 8.56 -15.65
CA LYS A 301 -10.34 8.12 -15.04
C LYS A 301 -10.08 8.88 -13.72
N GLU A 302 -10.23 10.20 -13.70
CA GLU A 302 -10.06 11.02 -12.50
C GLU A 302 -11.06 10.66 -11.40
N LYS A 303 -12.32 10.41 -11.74
CA LYS A 303 -13.33 9.95 -10.79
C LYS A 303 -12.99 8.57 -10.22
N ASN A 304 -12.61 7.62 -11.09
CA ASN A 304 -12.23 6.28 -10.67
C ASN A 304 -11.00 6.30 -9.75
N THR A 305 -10.02 7.13 -10.06
CA THR A 305 -8.79 7.27 -9.26
C THR A 305 -9.09 7.90 -7.91
N THR A 306 -9.88 8.97 -7.88
CA THR A 306 -10.28 9.65 -6.63
C THR A 306 -11.08 8.71 -5.72
N ASN A 307 -11.99 7.90 -6.27
CA ASN A 307 -12.74 6.90 -5.50
C ASN A 307 -11.83 5.82 -4.91
N ASN A 308 -10.86 5.32 -5.68
CA ASN A 308 -9.90 4.33 -5.19
C ASN A 308 -8.94 4.88 -4.14
N LEU A 309 -8.50 6.15 -4.26
CA LEU A 309 -7.70 6.83 -3.24
C LEU A 309 -8.49 7.00 -1.93
N LYS A 310 -9.74 7.50 -2.00
CA LYS A 310 -10.64 7.59 -0.84
C LYS A 310 -10.89 6.25 -0.18
N LYS A 311 -11.04 5.21 -0.99
CA LYS A 311 -11.14 3.83 -0.52
C LYS A 311 -9.87 3.42 0.20
N MET A 312 -8.67 3.66 -0.35
CA MET A 312 -7.42 3.32 0.35
C MET A 312 -7.25 4.06 1.68
N ILE A 313 -7.67 5.33 1.78
CA ILE A 313 -7.66 6.11 3.03
C ILE A 313 -8.62 5.50 4.07
N SER A 314 -9.78 5.00 3.63
CA SER A 314 -10.83 4.44 4.48
C SER A 314 -10.59 2.96 4.85
N ASP A 315 -10.12 2.16 3.89
CA ASP A 315 -9.99 0.69 3.91
C ASP A 315 -8.63 0.20 4.41
N SER A 316 -7.70 1.09 4.81
CA SER A 316 -6.39 0.70 5.36
C SER A 316 -6.45 -0.20 6.62
N GLY A 317 -7.62 -0.75 6.98
CA GLY A 317 -7.81 -1.81 7.97
C GLY A 317 -8.45 -3.12 7.47
N ALA A 318 -8.68 -3.36 6.16
CA ALA A 318 -9.45 -4.55 5.74
C ALA A 318 -8.63 -5.79 5.34
N ARG A 319 -7.35 -5.67 4.92
CA ARG A 319 -6.53 -6.84 4.49
C ARG A 319 -5.03 -6.76 4.79
N SER A 320 -4.57 -5.73 5.49
CA SER A 320 -3.17 -5.59 5.93
C SER A 320 -3.13 -5.68 7.45
N THR A 321 -2.19 -6.45 7.99
CA THR A 321 -1.91 -6.57 9.43
C THR A 321 -1.36 -5.28 10.06
N SER A 322 -1.33 -4.16 9.32
CA SER A 322 -0.91 -2.83 9.79
C SER A 322 -2.15 -1.99 10.13
N GLU A 323 -2.18 -1.41 11.32
CA GLU A 323 -3.18 -0.40 11.70
C GLU A 323 -3.27 0.71 10.65
N CYS A 324 -4.48 1.18 10.35
CA CYS A 324 -4.71 2.29 9.44
C CYS A 324 -4.19 3.58 10.07
N GLY A 325 -3.01 4.05 9.66
CA GLY A 325 -2.37 5.23 10.26
C GLY A 325 -3.28 6.47 10.28
N TRP A 326 -4.04 6.71 9.20
CA TRP A 326 -4.99 7.84 9.14
C TRP A 326 -6.14 7.69 10.13
N LYS A 327 -6.71 6.49 10.26
CA LYS A 327 -7.77 6.20 11.24
C LYS A 327 -7.27 6.40 12.66
N THR A 328 -6.08 5.89 12.98
CA THR A 328 -5.45 6.10 14.29
C THR A 328 -5.23 7.59 14.56
N TYR A 329 -4.75 8.36 13.58
CA TYR A 329 -4.62 9.82 13.71
C TYR A 329 -5.96 10.52 13.98
N CYS A 330 -7.04 10.15 13.26
CA CYS A 330 -8.37 10.67 13.53
C CYS A 330 -8.86 10.34 14.95
N GLU A 331 -8.66 9.11 15.41
CA GLU A 331 -9.05 8.66 16.76
C GLU A 331 -8.29 9.45 17.83
N GLU A 332 -6.99 9.66 17.64
CA GLU A 332 -6.16 10.46 18.54
C GLU A 332 -6.61 11.93 18.60
N ARG A 333 -6.93 12.55 17.46
CA ARG A 333 -7.47 13.91 17.40
C ARG A 333 -8.75 14.04 18.23
N ILE A 334 -9.71 13.13 18.01
CA ILE A 334 -10.98 13.12 18.73
C ILE A 334 -10.76 12.92 20.24
N LEU A 335 -9.87 12.01 20.62
CA LEU A 335 -9.53 11.75 22.03
C LEU A 335 -8.86 12.96 22.72
N LYS A 336 -8.16 13.82 21.96
CA LYS A 336 -7.59 15.09 22.43
C LYS A 336 -8.57 16.27 22.36
N GLY A 337 -9.85 16.03 22.03
CA GLY A 337 -10.87 17.08 21.92
C GLY A 337 -10.72 17.97 20.67
N MET A 338 -9.91 17.56 19.70
CA MET A 338 -9.76 18.25 18.43
C MET A 338 -10.80 17.76 17.40
N PRO A 339 -11.17 18.57 16.41
CA PRO A 339 -12.08 18.16 15.34
C PRO A 339 -11.58 16.91 14.61
N LYS A 340 -12.48 16.11 14.06
CA LYS A 340 -12.09 14.97 13.22
C LYS A 340 -11.48 15.51 11.92
N PRO A 341 -10.21 15.18 11.60
CA PRO A 341 -9.56 15.73 10.41
C PRO A 341 -10.12 15.09 9.14
N GLU A 342 -10.16 15.87 8.06
CA GLU A 342 -10.40 15.38 6.70
C GLU A 342 -9.07 15.23 5.95
N ALA A 343 -8.93 14.15 5.17
CA ALA A 343 -7.75 13.94 4.34
C ALA A 343 -7.87 14.83 3.10
N VAL A 344 -7.14 15.95 3.11
CA VAL A 344 -7.11 16.90 2.00
C VAL A 344 -5.92 16.58 1.11
N GLU A 345 -6.16 16.40 -0.19
CA GLU A 345 -5.08 16.14 -1.13
C GLU A 345 -4.20 17.39 -1.33
N ILE A 346 -2.88 17.20 -1.38
CA ILE A 346 -1.95 18.29 -1.65
C ILE A 346 -1.91 18.56 -3.16
N VAL A 347 -2.73 19.51 -3.57
CA VAL A 347 -2.80 20.04 -4.95
C VAL A 347 -1.81 21.20 -5.08
N GLY A 348 -0.52 20.94 -4.81
CA GLY A 348 0.54 21.92 -5.02
C GLY A 348 0.97 22.02 -6.48
N GLU A 349 1.79 23.02 -6.80
CA GLU A 349 2.57 23.07 -8.05
C GLU A 349 4.03 22.66 -7.75
N PRO A 350 4.53 21.55 -8.34
CA PRO A 350 3.85 20.64 -9.25
C PRO A 350 2.86 19.70 -8.53
N ARG A 351 1.79 19.31 -9.25
CA ARG A 351 0.77 18.38 -8.76
C ARG A 351 1.42 17.13 -8.17
N ARG A 352 1.10 16.81 -6.91
CA ARG A 352 1.67 15.62 -6.25
C ARG A 352 1.01 14.33 -6.73
N ARG A 353 -0.24 14.36 -7.21
CA ARG A 353 -0.88 13.22 -7.87
C ARG A 353 -0.16 12.86 -9.16
N ARG A 354 0.25 11.59 -9.31
CA ARG A 354 0.86 11.06 -10.53
C ARG A 354 0.20 9.73 -10.92
N TYR A 355 0.06 9.51 -12.22
CA TYR A 355 -0.52 8.32 -12.83
C TYR A 355 0.57 7.49 -13.49
N PHE A 356 0.42 6.18 -13.45
CA PHE A 356 1.36 5.21 -14.00
C PHE A 356 0.61 4.03 -14.58
N ASP A 357 1.17 3.42 -15.64
CA ASP A 357 0.63 2.20 -16.22
C ASP A 357 1.09 0.96 -15.47
N GLU A 358 2.29 1.01 -14.87
CA GLU A 358 2.91 -0.11 -14.16
C GLU A 358 3.00 0.11 -12.64
N GLU A 359 2.75 -0.96 -11.85
CA GLU A 359 2.86 -0.90 -10.37
C GLU A 359 4.28 -0.53 -9.96
N ASP A 360 5.29 -1.04 -10.67
CA ASP A 360 6.68 -0.87 -10.30
C ASP A 360 7.12 0.60 -10.43
N ASP A 361 6.68 1.32 -11.47
CA ASP A 361 6.97 2.75 -11.62
C ASP A 361 6.25 3.61 -10.57
N ALA A 362 4.99 3.29 -10.26
CA ALA A 362 4.27 3.92 -9.16
C ALA A 362 4.99 3.70 -7.82
N MET A 363 5.53 2.50 -7.59
CA MET A 363 6.28 2.15 -6.38
C MET A 363 7.59 2.95 -6.25
N LYS A 364 8.29 3.27 -7.35
CA LYS A 364 9.51 4.10 -7.32
C LYS A 364 9.22 5.47 -6.70
N ILE A 365 8.14 6.12 -7.16
CA ILE A 365 7.72 7.43 -6.63
C ILE A 365 7.18 7.30 -5.21
N TYR A 366 6.34 6.29 -4.93
CA TYR A 366 5.76 6.08 -3.61
C TYR A 366 6.81 5.86 -2.51
N THR A 367 7.76 4.94 -2.73
CA THR A 367 8.82 4.63 -1.76
C THR A 367 9.78 5.80 -1.54
N SER A 368 10.11 6.52 -2.62
CA SER A 368 10.95 7.73 -2.58
C SER A 368 10.31 8.79 -1.69
N ARG A 369 9.02 9.09 -1.91
CA ARG A 369 8.27 10.07 -1.09
C ARG A 369 8.16 9.65 0.37
N GLN A 370 7.81 8.40 0.65
CA GLN A 370 7.76 7.88 2.02
C GLN A 370 9.11 8.04 2.74
N THR A 371 10.20 7.68 2.05
CA THR A 371 11.55 7.77 2.61
C THR A 371 11.96 9.22 2.83
N VAL A 372 11.73 10.12 1.88
CA VAL A 372 12.02 11.55 2.06
C VAL A 372 11.19 12.15 3.20
N THR A 373 9.92 11.79 3.35
CA THR A 373 9.12 12.21 4.52
C THR A 373 9.69 11.71 5.85
N LEU A 374 10.18 10.46 5.90
CA LEU A 374 10.92 9.97 7.07
C LEU A 374 12.17 10.83 7.34
N LEU A 375 12.94 11.18 6.30
CA LEU A 375 14.12 12.04 6.47
C LEU A 375 13.77 13.45 6.92
N LYS A 376 12.68 14.04 6.41
CA LYS A 376 12.16 15.34 6.90
C LYS A 376 11.78 15.27 8.39
N MET A 377 11.19 14.16 8.83
CA MET A 377 10.86 13.93 10.23
C MET A 377 12.11 13.82 11.12
N LEU A 378 13.18 13.18 10.63
CA LEU A 378 14.47 13.06 11.33
C LEU A 378 15.20 14.40 11.51
N LEU A 379 14.87 15.42 10.72
CA LEU A 379 15.49 16.75 10.82
C LEU A 379 14.92 17.61 11.96
N TRP A 380 13.80 17.23 12.58
CA TRP A 380 13.26 17.94 13.74
C TRP A 380 14.22 17.83 14.94
N PRO A 381 14.53 18.92 15.68
CA PRO A 381 13.88 20.24 15.66
C PRO A 381 14.51 21.30 14.74
N ASN A 382 15.44 20.93 13.86
CA ASN A 382 16.11 21.86 12.94
C ASN A 382 15.25 22.20 11.70
N THR A 383 13.94 22.31 11.86
CA THR A 383 12.99 22.68 10.79
C THR A 383 11.97 23.68 11.32
N THR A 384 11.41 24.49 10.42
CA THR A 384 10.42 25.52 10.78
C THR A 384 9.10 24.96 11.31
N ILE A 385 8.78 23.71 10.98
CA ILE A 385 7.58 23.00 11.41
C ILE A 385 7.89 21.51 11.54
N LYS A 386 7.25 20.83 12.50
CA LYS A 386 7.36 19.38 12.70
C LYS A 386 6.56 18.64 11.64
N ILE A 387 7.12 17.54 11.13
CA ILE A 387 6.42 16.59 10.24
C ILE A 387 5.75 15.49 11.07
N ILE A 388 4.48 15.21 10.79
CA ILE A 388 3.78 14.01 11.25
C ILE A 388 3.62 13.05 10.06
N CYS A 389 4.37 11.95 10.06
CA CYS A 389 4.30 10.94 9.02
C CYS A 389 3.21 9.91 9.35
N ILE A 390 2.12 9.89 8.57
CA ILE A 390 0.98 8.98 8.80
C ILE A 390 1.28 7.55 8.35
N ASN A 391 2.12 7.35 7.33
CA ASN A 391 2.51 6.01 6.90
C ASN A 391 3.31 5.31 8.02
N GLU A 392 2.80 4.20 8.55
CA GLU A 392 3.52 3.39 9.55
C GLU A 392 4.72 2.68 8.94
N MET A 393 4.50 1.95 7.86
CA MET A 393 5.54 1.21 7.18
C MET A 393 6.08 2.08 6.05
N ILE A 394 7.35 2.46 6.17
CA ILE A 394 8.11 3.24 5.20
C ILE A 394 8.85 2.26 4.32
N ASN A 395 8.50 2.21 3.04
CA ASN A 395 9.20 1.40 2.07
C ASN A 395 10.42 2.15 1.54
N PHE A 396 11.58 1.49 1.55
CA PHE A 396 12.81 2.07 1.03
C PHE A 396 12.87 1.96 -0.50
N PRO A 397 13.48 2.94 -1.20
CA PRO A 397 13.54 3.02 -2.66
C PRO A 397 14.64 2.12 -3.24
N ASN A 398 14.66 0.85 -2.85
CA ASN A 398 15.63 -0.13 -3.35
C ASN A 398 15.46 -0.32 -4.88
N GLY A 399 16.49 0.02 -5.65
CA GLY A 399 16.42 0.04 -7.11
C GLY A 399 15.78 1.29 -7.72
N ALA A 400 15.48 2.32 -6.92
CA ALA A 400 14.84 3.57 -7.33
C ALA A 400 15.60 4.82 -6.81
N TYR A 401 16.94 4.77 -6.84
CA TYR A 401 17.77 5.85 -6.27
C TYR A 401 17.72 7.14 -7.10
N SER A 402 17.42 7.05 -8.39
CA SER A 402 17.13 8.19 -9.27
C SER A 402 15.94 9.00 -8.75
N GLU A 403 14.79 8.35 -8.57
CA GLU A 403 13.55 8.95 -8.09
C GLU A 403 13.69 9.46 -6.66
N PHE A 404 14.46 8.75 -5.84
CA PHE A 404 14.78 9.19 -4.48
C PHE A 404 15.62 10.47 -4.48
N LYS A 405 16.63 10.57 -5.35
CA LYS A 405 17.44 11.78 -5.50
C LYS A 405 16.61 12.95 -6.01
N GLU A 406 15.74 12.73 -7.00
CA GLU A 406 14.81 13.75 -7.51
C GLU A 406 13.88 14.29 -6.42
N GLU A 407 13.33 13.42 -5.57
CA GLU A 407 12.46 13.84 -4.47
C GLU A 407 13.25 14.56 -3.35
N MET A 408 14.49 14.16 -3.06
CA MET A 408 15.38 14.91 -2.16
C MET A 408 15.67 16.32 -2.69
N ASP A 409 15.97 16.43 -3.99
CA ASP A 409 16.23 17.70 -4.67
C ASP A 409 14.99 18.60 -4.67
N PHE A 410 13.80 18.04 -4.88
CA PHE A 410 12.53 18.76 -4.79
C PHE A 410 12.33 19.45 -3.43
N TRP A 411 12.76 18.81 -2.34
CA TRP A 411 12.68 19.37 -0.98
C TRP A 411 13.91 20.18 -0.57
N GLY A 412 14.89 20.38 -1.47
CA GLY A 412 16.14 21.08 -1.16
C GLY A 412 16.96 20.35 -0.08
N MET A 413 16.89 19.02 -0.06
CA MET A 413 17.59 18.16 0.89
C MET A 413 18.83 17.54 0.26
N GLU A 414 19.89 17.37 1.04
CA GLU A 414 21.05 16.59 0.62
C GLU A 414 21.43 15.53 1.67
N LEU A 415 21.93 14.40 1.18
CA LEU A 415 22.60 13.37 1.97
C LEU A 415 24.01 13.17 1.40
N ARG A 416 25.04 13.37 2.23
CA ARG A 416 26.44 13.24 1.82
C ARG A 416 27.35 12.79 2.96
N VAL A 417 28.56 12.37 2.60
CA VAL A 417 29.64 12.18 3.59
C VAL A 417 30.14 13.55 4.03
N TYR A 418 30.03 13.81 5.33
CA TYR A 418 30.54 15.03 5.95
C TYR A 418 32.02 14.92 6.29
N ASP A 419 32.39 13.84 6.98
CA ASP A 419 33.76 13.58 7.43
C ASP A 419 34.06 12.08 7.50
N THR A 420 35.32 11.72 7.69
CA THR A 420 35.78 10.34 7.87
C THR A 420 36.48 10.15 9.21
N ILE A 421 36.26 8.99 9.81
CA ILE A 421 36.80 8.63 11.12
C ILE A 421 37.85 7.54 10.95
N LYS A 422 38.91 7.57 11.77
CA LYS A 422 39.90 6.48 11.81
C LYS A 422 39.22 5.23 12.40
N LYS A 423 39.55 4.06 11.86
CA LYS A 423 38.98 2.79 12.33
C LYS A 423 39.20 2.58 13.83
N GLU A 424 40.37 2.98 14.35
CA GLU A 424 40.73 2.87 15.76
C GLU A 424 39.85 3.76 16.64
N ASP A 425 39.55 4.98 16.18
CA ASP A 425 38.70 5.92 16.91
C ASP A 425 37.26 5.43 16.92
N ALA A 426 36.74 4.97 15.77
CA ALA A 426 35.40 4.39 15.68
C ALA A 426 35.26 3.14 16.57
N ASN A 427 36.26 2.27 16.63
CA ASN A 427 36.25 1.09 17.49
C ASN A 427 36.17 1.45 18.99
N LYS A 428 36.69 2.61 19.40
CA LYS A 428 36.60 3.11 20.79
C LYS A 428 35.29 3.84 21.10
N MET A 429 34.51 4.23 20.09
CA MET A 429 33.22 4.92 20.32
C MET A 429 32.24 4.00 21.06
N LEU A 430 31.55 4.54 22.06
CA LEU A 430 30.41 3.87 22.66
C LEU A 430 29.28 3.78 21.63
N SER A 431 28.60 2.64 21.59
CA SER A 431 27.43 2.49 20.72
C SER A 431 26.31 3.42 21.21
N PRO A 432 25.59 4.11 20.30
CA PRO A 432 24.40 4.88 20.67
C PRO A 432 23.22 3.97 21.05
N VAL A 433 23.31 2.68 20.72
CA VAL A 433 22.34 1.66 21.11
C VAL A 433 22.74 1.10 22.48
N PRO A 434 21.83 1.07 23.47
CA PRO A 434 22.10 0.58 24.82
C PRO A 434 22.12 -0.96 24.81
N TYR A 435 23.21 -1.52 24.30
CA TYR A 435 23.45 -2.95 24.33
C TYR A 435 23.63 -3.42 25.77
N LEU A 436 22.97 -4.52 26.13
CA LEU A 436 23.16 -5.20 27.42
C LEU A 436 24.53 -5.88 27.42
N ASN A 437 24.80 -6.65 26.37
CA ASN A 437 26.10 -7.24 26.09
C ASN A 437 26.48 -7.05 24.61
N MET A 438 27.75 -6.71 24.37
CA MET A 438 28.32 -6.60 23.03
C MET A 438 28.83 -7.96 22.56
N ALA A 439 28.66 -8.26 21.27
CA ALA A 439 29.19 -9.48 20.68
C ALA A 439 30.72 -9.45 20.64
N GLN A 440 31.34 -10.57 21.01
CA GLN A 440 32.77 -10.82 20.84
C GLN A 440 33.04 -11.60 19.55
N SER A 441 34.31 -11.66 19.15
CA SER A 441 34.71 -12.43 17.98
C SER A 441 34.39 -13.91 18.17
N GLY A 442 33.63 -14.49 17.24
CA GLY A 442 33.19 -15.88 17.29
C GLY A 442 31.83 -16.10 17.96
N ASP A 443 31.20 -15.05 18.52
CA ASP A 443 29.85 -15.16 19.04
C ASP A 443 28.84 -15.50 17.95
N THR A 444 27.82 -16.27 18.36
CA THR A 444 26.65 -16.60 17.53
C THR A 444 25.40 -16.05 18.19
N ILE A 445 24.32 -15.87 17.43
CA ILE A 445 23.02 -15.51 18.02
C ILE A 445 22.65 -16.48 19.15
N GLY A 446 22.93 -17.77 18.97
CA GLY A 446 22.63 -18.80 19.96
C GLY A 446 23.47 -18.72 21.23
N SER A 447 24.74 -18.28 21.18
CA SER A 447 25.56 -18.09 22.38
C SER A 447 25.09 -16.88 23.16
N MET A 448 24.85 -15.76 22.49
CA MET A 448 24.41 -14.50 23.11
C MET A 448 23.03 -14.61 23.79
N LEU A 449 22.10 -15.38 23.21
CA LEU A 449 20.80 -15.63 23.84
C LEU A 449 20.86 -16.58 25.04
N LYS A 450 21.97 -17.32 25.22
CA LYS A 450 22.17 -18.29 26.31
C LYS A 450 22.98 -17.74 27.47
N SER A 451 24.02 -16.94 27.21
CA SER A 451 24.87 -16.34 28.25
C SER A 451 24.05 -15.52 29.24
N GLU A 452 23.08 -14.77 28.72
CA GLU A 452 22.18 -13.91 29.51
C GLU A 452 21.16 -14.70 30.36
N LYS A 453 20.94 -15.98 30.05
CA LYS A 453 20.06 -16.85 30.86
C LYS A 453 20.79 -17.56 32.00
N LYS A 454 22.12 -17.49 32.03
CA LYS A 454 22.96 -18.26 32.96
C LYS A 454 23.58 -17.40 34.07
N GLU A 455 23.70 -16.09 33.88
CA GLU A 455 24.34 -15.21 34.88
C GLU A 455 23.53 -15.03 36.18
N GLU A 456 22.25 -15.46 36.24
CA GLU A 456 21.43 -15.40 37.46
C GLU A 456 21.24 -16.75 38.18
N GLU A 457 21.76 -17.88 37.65
CA GLU A 457 21.65 -19.20 38.31
C GLU A 457 22.71 -19.45 39.41
N GLU A 458 23.70 -18.56 39.58
CA GLU A 458 24.76 -18.70 40.61
C GLU A 458 24.52 -17.87 41.90
N ASP A 459 23.47 -17.05 41.98
CA ASP A 459 23.12 -16.30 43.20
C ASP A 459 21.76 -16.75 43.79
N ASP A 460 21.83 -17.54 44.86
CA ASP A 460 20.74 -18.12 45.66
C ASP A 460 19.82 -17.10 46.36
N LYS A 461 19.15 -16.20 45.62
CA LYS A 461 18.01 -15.42 46.15
C LYS A 461 16.89 -15.26 45.10
N LYS A 462 15.98 -16.24 45.11
CA LYS A 462 14.66 -16.17 44.46
C LYS A 462 13.84 -14.99 45.00
N GLU A 463 13.88 -13.87 44.28
CA GLU A 463 12.69 -13.05 44.07
C GLU A 463 12.25 -13.26 42.63
N GLU A 464 10.95 -13.49 42.40
CA GLU A 464 10.33 -13.70 41.09
C GLU A 464 10.40 -12.42 40.21
N LYS A 465 11.59 -11.97 39.83
CA LYS A 465 11.74 -11.07 38.70
C LYS A 465 11.51 -11.89 37.45
N LYS A 466 10.40 -11.66 36.75
CA LYS A 466 10.25 -12.10 35.37
C LYS A 466 11.47 -11.59 34.59
N GLU A 467 12.36 -12.49 34.18
CA GLU A 467 13.44 -12.17 33.25
C GLU A 467 12.85 -11.36 32.10
N GLU A 468 13.31 -10.13 31.91
CA GLU A 468 12.87 -9.34 30.78
C GLU A 468 13.37 -10.04 29.51
N PRO A 469 12.49 -10.37 28.55
CA PRO A 469 12.93 -11.05 27.34
C PRO A 469 13.96 -10.19 26.61
N ILE A 470 14.99 -10.84 26.07
CA ILE A 470 16.08 -10.21 25.31
C ILE A 470 16.03 -10.60 23.83
N ALA A 471 16.67 -9.79 22.99
CA ALA A 471 16.87 -10.05 21.57
C ALA A 471 18.30 -9.67 21.15
N VAL A 472 18.83 -10.35 20.15
CA VAL A 472 20.13 -10.06 19.53
C VAL A 472 19.92 -9.23 18.28
N LEU A 473 20.65 -8.13 18.13
CA LEU A 473 20.79 -7.41 16.87
C LEU A 473 21.98 -7.98 16.10
N TYR A 474 21.85 -8.11 14.78
CA TYR A 474 22.89 -8.64 13.91
C TYR A 474 22.88 -7.96 12.54
N PHE A 475 23.95 -8.16 11.76
CA PHE A 475 23.98 -7.91 10.33
C PHE A 475 24.11 -9.23 9.57
N VAL A 476 23.32 -9.42 8.53
CA VAL A 476 23.64 -10.32 7.42
C VAL A 476 24.48 -9.54 6.42
N SER A 477 25.65 -10.08 6.09
CA SER A 477 26.65 -9.36 5.31
C SER A 477 27.45 -10.29 4.39
N ASN A 478 27.69 -9.82 3.17
CA ASN A 478 28.70 -10.32 2.24
C ASN A 478 29.15 -9.13 1.33
N PRO A 479 29.99 -9.34 0.31
CA PRO A 479 30.40 -8.26 -0.60
C PRO A 479 29.28 -7.51 -1.31
N TYR A 480 28.11 -8.14 -1.47
CA TYR A 480 27.01 -7.66 -2.30
C TYR A 480 25.82 -7.14 -1.49
N ILE A 481 25.61 -7.59 -0.26
CA ILE A 481 24.44 -7.24 0.54
C ILE A 481 24.77 -6.83 1.98
N LEU A 482 23.91 -5.95 2.51
CA LEU A 482 23.80 -5.61 3.91
C LEU A 482 22.34 -5.71 4.35
N TYR A 483 22.11 -6.38 5.46
CA TYR A 483 20.79 -6.49 6.08
C TYR A 483 20.94 -6.50 7.60
N PRO A 484 20.57 -5.41 8.29
CA PRO A 484 20.36 -5.45 9.74
C PRO A 484 19.17 -6.35 10.08
N GLY A 485 19.26 -7.08 11.17
CA GLY A 485 18.15 -7.90 11.66
C GLY A 485 18.14 -8.00 13.18
N GLN A 486 17.05 -8.56 13.70
CA GLN A 486 16.89 -8.90 15.11
C GLN A 486 16.46 -10.36 15.27
N ALA A 487 16.84 -10.96 16.39
CA ALA A 487 16.53 -12.35 16.69
C ALA A 487 16.21 -12.55 18.18
N ASN A 488 15.12 -13.25 18.45
CA ASN A 488 14.84 -13.84 19.77
C ASN A 488 15.12 -15.36 19.79
N ASN A 489 15.59 -15.92 18.67
CA ASN A 489 15.90 -17.33 18.53
C ASN A 489 17.11 -17.51 17.61
N ARG A 490 17.79 -18.66 17.71
CA ARG A 490 19.01 -18.95 16.94
C ARG A 490 18.78 -19.21 15.44
N ASN A 491 17.55 -19.51 15.03
CA ASN A 491 17.22 -19.93 13.67
C ASN A 491 16.68 -18.74 12.85
N VAL A 492 17.57 -17.85 12.44
CA VAL A 492 17.24 -16.76 11.52
C VAL A 492 17.45 -17.19 10.08
N HIS A 493 16.63 -16.66 9.16
CA HIS A 493 16.75 -16.93 7.71
C HIS A 493 16.86 -18.43 7.38
N SER A 494 16.12 -19.29 8.10
CA SER A 494 16.13 -20.74 7.91
C SER A 494 14.90 -21.26 7.16
N ASN A 495 13.82 -20.46 7.12
CA ASN A 495 12.58 -20.82 6.45
C ASN A 495 12.67 -20.40 4.96
N PRO A 496 12.39 -21.28 3.98
CA PRO A 496 12.45 -20.95 2.54
C PRO A 496 11.38 -19.95 2.05
N ASN A 497 10.79 -19.17 2.96
CA ASN A 497 9.77 -18.19 2.63
C ASN A 497 10.35 -17.03 1.78
N SER A 498 9.80 -16.85 0.58
CA SER A 498 10.16 -15.76 -0.35
C SER A 498 9.95 -14.33 0.18
N SER A 499 9.23 -14.15 1.30
CA SER A 499 9.06 -12.82 1.90
C SER A 499 10.29 -12.33 2.66
N ASP A 500 11.19 -13.23 3.05
CA ASP A 500 12.45 -12.87 3.70
C ASP A 500 13.45 -12.36 2.64
N PRO A 501 13.92 -11.10 2.71
CA PRO A 501 14.83 -10.55 1.72
C PRO A 501 16.15 -11.31 1.58
N VAL A 502 16.67 -11.87 2.69
CA VAL A 502 17.93 -12.63 2.70
C VAL A 502 17.74 -13.96 1.97
N ILE A 503 16.62 -14.64 2.21
CA ILE A 503 16.27 -15.89 1.51
C ILE A 503 16.01 -15.63 0.03
N CYS A 504 15.30 -14.55 -0.30
CA CYS A 504 15.05 -14.16 -1.69
C CYS A 504 16.37 -13.89 -2.43
N TYR A 505 17.33 -13.23 -1.78
CA TYR A 505 18.69 -13.06 -2.30
C TYR A 505 19.38 -14.42 -2.54
N LYS A 506 19.41 -15.29 -1.51
CA LYS A 506 20.04 -16.62 -1.58
C LYS A 506 19.47 -17.48 -2.71
N GLN A 507 18.15 -17.46 -2.90
CA GLN A 507 17.48 -18.23 -3.94
C GLN A 507 17.81 -17.77 -5.36
N GLN A 508 18.16 -16.48 -5.55
CA GLN A 508 18.45 -15.92 -6.87
C GLN A 508 19.94 -15.93 -7.22
N MET A 509 20.83 -15.74 -6.23
CA MET A 509 22.28 -15.67 -6.45
C MET A 509 23.00 -16.98 -6.10
N GLY A 510 22.34 -17.90 -5.42
CA GLY A 510 22.98 -19.07 -4.81
C GLY A 510 23.76 -18.71 -3.54
N ASP A 511 24.73 -19.56 -3.19
CA ASP A 511 25.54 -19.45 -1.97
C ASP A 511 26.95 -18.85 -2.22
N ASP A 512 27.17 -18.15 -3.34
CA ASP A 512 28.51 -17.62 -3.70
C ASP A 512 28.56 -16.08 -3.86
N PRO A 513 29.31 -15.36 -3.00
CA PRO A 513 29.91 -15.80 -1.75
C PRO A 513 28.82 -15.95 -0.66
N PRO A 514 29.01 -16.87 0.30
CA PRO A 514 28.02 -17.11 1.33
C PRO A 514 27.88 -15.89 2.24
N TYR A 515 26.65 -15.54 2.59
CA TYR A 515 26.44 -14.50 3.59
C TYR A 515 26.79 -15.00 4.99
N LYS A 516 27.27 -14.08 5.83
CA LYS A 516 27.47 -14.34 7.25
C LYS A 516 26.46 -13.58 8.09
N ILE A 517 26.03 -14.19 9.18
CA ILE A 517 25.25 -13.55 10.23
C ILE A 517 26.24 -13.13 11.31
N ILE A 518 26.34 -11.82 11.54
CA ILE A 518 27.33 -11.20 12.42
C ILE A 518 26.57 -10.54 13.57
N PRO A 519 26.53 -11.17 14.75
CA PRO A 519 25.91 -10.58 15.93
C PRO A 519 26.62 -9.27 16.31
N ILE A 520 25.85 -8.32 16.82
CA ILE A 520 26.35 -7.02 17.28
C ILE A 520 26.26 -6.92 18.79
N GLY A 521 25.10 -7.25 19.35
CA GLY A 521 24.80 -7.05 20.76
C GLY A 521 23.38 -7.46 21.14
N THR A 522 23.14 -7.67 22.43
CA THR A 522 21.82 -7.94 23.01
C THR A 522 21.13 -6.65 23.42
N VAL A 523 19.81 -6.61 23.28
CA VAL A 523 18.94 -5.51 23.73
C VAL A 523 17.69 -6.10 24.37
N LYS A 524 16.98 -5.30 25.16
CA LYS A 524 15.63 -5.66 25.63
C LYS A 524 14.70 -5.94 24.45
N ASP A 525 13.99 -7.07 24.47
CA ASP A 525 13.13 -7.53 23.36
C ASP A 525 12.06 -6.49 22.99
N GLY A 526 11.50 -5.80 23.98
CA GLY A 526 10.54 -4.71 23.76
C GLY A 526 11.07 -3.53 22.93
N ASN A 527 12.39 -3.36 22.85
CA ASN A 527 13.04 -2.29 22.09
C ASN A 527 13.74 -2.77 20.81
N LYS A 528 13.74 -4.08 20.52
CA LYS A 528 14.52 -4.65 19.40
C LYS A 528 14.18 -4.02 18.06
N TYR A 529 12.90 -3.84 17.76
CA TYR A 529 12.43 -3.24 16.52
C TYR A 529 12.80 -1.76 16.42
N LYS A 530 12.87 -1.05 17.57
CA LYS A 530 13.35 0.35 17.59
C LYS A 530 14.78 0.41 17.11
N TRP A 531 15.66 -0.40 17.71
CA TRP A 531 17.08 -0.36 17.39
C TRP A 531 17.38 -0.94 16.02
N GLU A 532 16.68 -1.99 15.60
CA GLU A 532 16.73 -2.52 14.25
C GLU A 532 16.37 -1.44 13.21
N ALA A 533 15.31 -0.67 13.44
CA ALA A 533 14.90 0.43 12.55
C ALA A 533 15.98 1.50 12.36
N HIS A 534 16.78 1.81 13.38
CA HIS A 534 17.90 2.76 13.25
C HIS A 534 19.06 2.16 12.44
N HIS A 535 19.37 0.88 12.63
CA HIS A 535 20.37 0.19 11.80
C HIS A 535 19.92 0.08 10.34
N HIS A 536 18.61 -0.08 10.10
CA HIS A 536 18.03 -0.06 8.75
C HIS A 536 18.32 1.25 8.02
N VAL A 537 18.09 2.40 8.66
CA VAL A 537 18.41 3.71 8.04
C VAL A 537 19.91 3.89 7.86
N ALA A 538 20.74 3.46 8.82
CA ALA A 538 22.20 3.52 8.68
C ALA A 538 22.71 2.66 7.50
N ALA A 539 22.23 1.43 7.37
CA ALA A 539 22.58 0.55 6.26
C ALA A 539 22.06 1.08 4.91
N PHE A 540 20.86 1.67 4.90
CA PHE A 540 20.32 2.37 3.73
C PHE A 540 21.23 3.55 3.32
N PHE A 541 21.68 4.39 4.25
CA PHE A 541 22.61 5.49 3.97
C PHE A 541 23.95 4.98 3.43
N ALA A 542 24.51 3.92 4.02
CA ALA A 542 25.73 3.30 3.53
C ALA A 542 25.58 2.80 2.08
N SER A 543 24.44 2.17 1.77
CA SER A 543 24.11 1.71 0.42
C SER A 543 23.95 2.87 -0.57
N ALA A 544 23.18 3.91 -0.20
CA ALA A 544 22.90 5.10 -1.00
C ALA A 544 24.17 5.93 -1.30
N LEU A 545 25.12 5.97 -0.36
CA LEU A 545 26.40 6.66 -0.52
C LEU A 545 27.50 5.76 -1.13
N LYS A 546 27.18 4.52 -1.53
CA LYS A 546 28.13 3.53 -2.09
C LYS A 546 29.38 3.41 -1.21
N MET A 547 29.14 3.17 0.09
CA MET A 547 30.19 2.95 1.08
C MET A 547 30.76 1.54 0.96
N GLN A 548 32.00 1.35 1.43
CA GLN A 548 32.59 0.03 1.53
C GLN A 548 31.93 -0.80 2.64
N ASN A 549 31.93 -2.12 2.50
CA ASN A 549 31.42 -3.00 3.54
C ASN A 549 32.41 -3.13 4.71
N CYS A 550 32.10 -2.45 5.81
CA CYS A 550 32.92 -2.41 7.02
C CYS A 550 32.46 -3.38 8.12
N ILE A 551 31.43 -4.21 7.88
CA ILE A 551 30.85 -5.08 8.92
C ILE A 551 31.69 -6.36 9.14
N ASN A 552 32.14 -7.01 8.06
CA ASN A 552 33.08 -8.14 8.10
C ASN A 552 34.20 -8.00 7.06
N PRO A 553 35.02 -6.95 7.14
CA PRO A 553 36.01 -6.61 6.12
C PRO A 553 37.14 -7.65 6.00
N GLY A 554 37.27 -8.60 6.92
CA GLY A 554 38.26 -9.68 6.84
C GLY A 554 37.87 -10.83 5.90
N ASP A 555 36.61 -10.88 5.46
CA ASP A 555 36.08 -12.00 4.67
C ASP A 555 36.12 -11.79 3.15
N TYR A 556 36.43 -10.58 2.72
CA TYR A 556 36.44 -10.19 1.32
C TYR A 556 37.34 -8.98 1.12
N ASP A 557 37.66 -8.68 -0.15
CA ASP A 557 38.30 -7.42 -0.50
C ASP A 557 37.35 -6.25 -0.19
N ALA A 558 37.59 -5.60 0.94
CA ALA A 558 36.81 -4.47 1.40
C ALA A 558 36.92 -3.27 0.44
N GLU A 559 37.97 -3.18 -0.39
CA GLU A 559 38.16 -2.02 -1.27
C GLU A 559 37.19 -2.00 -2.44
N SER A 560 36.83 -3.18 -2.97
CA SER A 560 35.90 -3.37 -4.09
C SER A 560 34.46 -3.69 -3.66
N SER A 561 34.22 -3.93 -2.37
CA SER A 561 32.94 -4.34 -1.80
C SER A 561 32.03 -3.15 -1.46
N HIS A 562 30.99 -2.94 -2.27
CA HIS A 562 29.98 -1.88 -2.10
C HIS A 562 28.56 -2.46 -2.02
N PRO A 563 28.13 -2.99 -0.87
CA PRO A 563 26.93 -3.78 -0.77
C PRO A 563 25.66 -2.95 -0.97
N TYR A 564 24.61 -3.63 -1.41
CA TYR A 564 23.25 -3.13 -1.47
C TYR A 564 22.53 -3.41 -0.15
N TYR A 565 21.79 -2.42 0.35
CA TYR A 565 20.86 -2.64 1.44
C TYR A 565 19.60 -3.33 0.91
N ILE A 566 19.25 -4.50 1.46
CA ILE A 566 18.18 -5.35 0.90
C ILE A 566 16.90 -5.41 1.73
N ASN A 567 16.88 -4.82 2.93
CA ASN A 567 15.61 -4.66 3.64
C ASN A 567 14.76 -3.60 2.91
N LYS A 568 13.46 -3.87 2.82
CA LYS A 568 12.54 -3.13 1.97
C LYS A 568 11.62 -2.18 2.74
N GLN A 569 11.55 -2.28 4.07
CA GLN A 569 10.67 -1.46 4.88
C GLN A 569 11.13 -1.28 6.32
N THR A 570 10.83 -0.12 6.91
CA THR A 570 10.99 0.15 8.34
C THR A 570 9.73 0.80 8.91
N SER A 571 9.57 0.84 10.23
CA SER A 571 8.41 1.48 10.85
C SER A 571 8.72 2.88 11.37
N SER A 572 7.95 3.88 10.93
CA SER A 572 8.11 5.30 11.30
C SER A 572 7.95 5.55 12.80
N LYS A 573 7.19 4.71 13.52
CA LYS A 573 6.92 4.86 14.96
C LYS A 573 8.15 4.72 15.86
N TYR A 574 9.23 4.17 15.32
CA TYR A 574 10.47 3.96 16.07
C TYR A 574 11.43 5.14 16.01
N PHE A 575 11.09 6.19 15.26
CA PHE A 575 11.92 7.36 15.09
C PHE A 575 11.39 8.55 15.88
N ASP A 576 12.29 9.26 16.53
CA ASP A 576 12.03 10.45 17.34
C ASP A 576 13.09 11.52 17.05
N LYS A 577 13.02 12.67 17.74
CA LYS A 577 13.95 13.80 17.55
C LYS A 577 15.42 13.47 17.85
N LYS A 578 15.71 12.36 18.53
CA LYS A 578 17.09 11.90 18.80
C LYS A 578 17.60 10.92 17.74
N SER A 579 16.71 10.39 16.90
CA SER A 579 17.04 9.32 15.95
C SER A 579 18.11 9.68 14.95
N LEU A 580 18.14 10.92 14.42
CA LEU A 580 19.19 11.32 13.47
C LEU A 580 20.58 11.29 14.13
N GLY A 581 20.67 11.71 15.39
CA GLY A 581 21.91 11.61 16.17
C GLY A 581 22.35 10.16 16.34
N ILE A 582 21.43 9.27 16.73
CA ILE A 582 21.69 7.83 16.85
C ILE A 582 22.16 7.23 15.52
N ILE A 583 21.47 7.53 14.42
CA ILE A 583 21.84 7.05 13.08
C ILE A 583 23.23 7.54 12.69
N ASN A 584 23.55 8.81 12.94
CA ASN A 584 24.89 9.33 12.64
C ASN A 584 25.98 8.63 13.46
N GLU A 585 25.75 8.40 14.75
CA GLU A 585 26.70 7.66 15.59
C GLU A 585 26.86 6.20 15.14
N LEU A 586 25.80 5.55 14.63
CA LEU A 586 25.89 4.24 13.98
C LEU A 586 26.74 4.29 12.70
N MET A 587 26.55 5.32 11.86
CA MET A 587 27.37 5.52 10.66
C MET A 587 28.86 5.67 11.00
N LYS A 588 29.17 6.42 12.06
CA LYS A 588 30.53 6.60 12.57
C LYS A 588 31.11 5.29 13.09
N LYS A 589 30.34 4.55 13.89
CA LYS A 589 30.77 3.30 14.53
C LYS A 589 31.02 2.18 13.53
N TYR A 590 30.09 1.96 12.61
CA TYR A 590 30.08 0.77 11.73
C TYR A 590 30.60 1.04 10.32
N PHE A 591 30.55 2.29 9.84
CA PHE A 591 30.96 2.64 8.46
C PHE A 591 32.08 3.70 8.42
N PHE A 592 32.59 4.13 9.58
CA PHE A 592 33.72 5.05 9.73
C PHE A 592 33.51 6.42 9.07
N ILE A 593 32.26 6.87 8.95
CA ILE A 593 31.90 8.16 8.35
C ILE A 593 30.92 8.94 9.22
N ASP A 594 31.06 10.26 9.19
CA ASP A 594 30.03 11.20 9.65
C ASP A 594 29.19 11.60 8.44
N VAL A 595 27.86 11.54 8.57
CA VAL A 595 26.94 11.93 7.50
C VAL A 595 26.35 13.31 7.73
N TYR A 596 26.12 14.03 6.64
CA TYR A 596 25.30 15.22 6.63
C TYR A 596 23.98 14.90 5.94
N LEU A 597 22.89 15.07 6.69
CA LEU A 597 21.52 15.14 6.17
C LEU A 597 21.00 16.53 6.54
N GLY A 598 20.66 17.34 5.54
CA GLY A 598 20.27 18.72 5.79
C GLY A 598 19.91 19.48 4.52
N ALA A 599 19.98 20.80 4.59
CA ALA A 599 19.71 21.68 3.46
C ALA A 599 20.80 21.51 2.40
N LYS A 600 20.39 21.42 1.14
CA LYS A 600 21.31 21.46 0.00
C LYS A 600 22.03 22.81 -0.02
N ILE A 601 23.37 22.78 -0.01
CA ILE A 601 24.23 23.97 0.05
C ILE A 601 24.61 24.45 -1.35
#